data_AF-A0AAD7FW02-F1
#
_entry.id   AF-A0AAD7FW02-F1
#
_cell.length_a   1.000
_cell.length_b   1.000
_cell.length_c   1.000
_cell.angle_alpha   90.00
_cell.angle_beta   90.00
_cell.angle_gamma   90.00
#
_symmetry.space_group_name_H-M   'P 1'
#
loop_
_entity.id
_entity.type
_entity.pdbx_description
1 polymer ?
#
loop_
_entity_poly.entity_id
_entity_poly.type
_entity_poly.pdbx_seq_one_letter_code
_entity_poly.pdbx_strand_id
1 'polypeptide(L)'
;SEFSIGLTDDFSLDSFILFGSGPSGIGLLDSSWHGKTENCAALTVLCSVNTGGHMVPASMFISANVKEATMFRFIEGTHQKVVERARAITLDRTPDLHQKICAAAALIVLHGFLVLHWMIDKCRANLNALLKCKKHRLFGRVYIRLCQFHVIQAILRWDWEIGKRGLGFPLSLDIKFEILYHFRELQRCRSLDNWEAAKCVFFERVHELFLVDAQYTAVCAYFEANWFIQPWIETFTDIGMPANQTRDGTWNTNNWAETAFKTFDSVFLDNRMNKRIDRLAVIILNDFLRFFQYWSPRDRPLNQRIIALHTNAHNLWEQDRVVQVAED
;
A
#
# COMPACT_ATOMS: atom_id res chain seq x y z
N SER A 1 -11.07 14.02 22.46
CA SER A 1 -9.65 13.89 22.85
C SER A 1 -8.80 14.06 21.60
N GLU A 2 -7.92 15.06 21.54
CA GLU A 2 -7.07 15.36 20.37
C GLU A 2 -5.69 14.71 20.46
N PHE A 3 -5.62 13.45 20.89
CA PHE A 3 -4.32 12.79 21.02
C PHE A 3 -3.85 12.21 19.68
N SER A 4 -2.53 12.19 19.49
CA SER A 4 -1.85 11.59 18.36
C SER A 4 -0.43 11.22 18.81
N ILE A 5 -0.04 9.95 18.66
CA ILE A 5 1.27 9.48 19.11
C ILE A 5 1.87 8.51 18.07
N GLY A 6 3.10 8.82 17.64
CA GLY A 6 3.93 7.93 16.84
C GLY A 6 4.82 7.08 17.73
N LEU A 7 4.97 5.80 17.40
CA LEU A 7 5.66 4.79 18.19
C LEU A 7 6.59 3.99 17.28
N THR A 8 7.86 3.87 17.64
CA THR A 8 8.86 3.08 16.90
C THR A 8 9.96 2.63 17.86
N ASP A 9 10.75 1.67 17.42
CA ASP A 9 11.96 1.22 18.09
C ASP A 9 13.12 1.11 17.08
N ASP A 10 14.33 0.96 17.62
CA ASP A 10 15.55 0.87 16.82
C ASP A 10 15.51 -0.27 15.81
N PHE A 11 14.92 -1.42 16.17
CA PHE A 11 14.82 -2.57 15.26
C PHE A 11 13.94 -2.27 14.05
N SER A 12 12.80 -1.61 14.27
CA SER A 12 11.84 -1.24 13.23
C SER A 12 12.44 -0.19 12.30
N LEU A 13 13.17 0.78 12.85
CA LEU A 13 13.92 1.77 12.07
C LEU A 13 15.01 1.11 11.22
N ASP A 14 15.80 0.19 11.79
CA ASP A 14 16.81 -0.57 11.05
C ASP A 14 16.19 -1.36 9.89
N SER A 15 15.05 -1.99 10.15
CA SER A 15 14.30 -2.74 9.13
C SER A 15 13.81 -1.83 8.01
N PHE A 16 13.34 -0.63 8.34
CA PHE A 16 12.86 0.31 7.34
C PHE A 16 14.00 0.97 6.55
N ILE A 17 15.17 1.18 7.16
CA ILE A 17 16.40 1.56 6.45
C ILE A 17 16.76 0.52 5.40
N LEU A 18 16.68 -0.76 5.77
CA LEU A 18 17.10 -1.85 4.90
C LEU A 18 16.11 -2.16 3.78
N PHE A 19 14.81 -2.15 4.08
CA PHE A 19 13.76 -2.64 3.16
C PHE A 19 12.85 -1.54 2.60
N GLY A 20 12.74 -0.41 3.31
CA GLY A 20 11.96 0.74 2.87
C GLY A 20 12.70 1.63 1.86
N SER A 21 14.03 1.58 1.84
CA SER A 21 14.87 2.40 0.96
C SER A 21 15.29 1.67 -0.33
N GLY A 22 15.53 2.43 -1.39
CA GLY A 22 16.24 1.96 -2.59
C GLY A 22 15.35 1.36 -3.69
N PRO A 23 15.94 0.60 -4.65
CA PRO A 23 15.29 0.18 -5.90
C PRO A 23 14.02 -0.67 -5.73
N SER A 24 13.89 -1.33 -4.58
CA SER A 24 12.73 -2.15 -4.24
C SER A 24 11.98 -1.63 -3.01
N GLY A 25 12.27 -0.39 -2.59
CA GLY A 25 11.72 0.21 -1.38
C GLY A 25 10.21 0.40 -1.45
N ILE A 26 9.49 -0.32 -0.58
CA ILE A 26 8.04 -0.21 -0.40
C ILE A 26 7.75 0.42 0.95
N GLY A 27 6.96 1.49 0.95
CA GLY A 27 6.23 1.98 2.11
C GLY A 27 4.78 1.50 2.05
N LEU A 28 4.32 0.84 3.10
CA LEU A 28 2.91 0.49 3.27
C LEU A 28 2.35 1.38 4.37
N LEU A 29 1.23 2.06 4.10
CA LEU A 29 0.58 2.94 5.07
C LEU A 29 -0.93 2.68 5.12
N ASP A 30 -1.38 2.15 6.25
CA ASP A 30 -2.78 1.78 6.41
C ASP A 30 -3.30 2.02 7.82
N SER A 31 -4.60 2.27 7.95
CA SER A 31 -5.26 2.68 9.19
C SER A 31 -6.44 1.76 9.52
N SER A 32 -6.38 1.11 10.68
CA SER A 32 -7.48 0.32 11.23
C SER A 32 -8.22 1.09 12.34
N TRP A 33 -9.54 1.20 12.21
CA TRP A 33 -10.40 1.95 13.13
C TRP A 33 -11.15 1.06 14.13
N HIS A 34 -11.28 -0.23 13.81
CA HIS A 34 -12.14 -1.15 14.55
C HIS A 34 -11.33 -2.11 15.43
N GLY A 35 -11.86 -2.41 16.61
CA GLY A 35 -11.33 -3.43 17.52
C GLY A 35 -10.09 -3.05 18.32
N LYS A 36 -9.44 -1.90 18.02
CA LYS A 36 -8.17 -1.50 18.65
C LYS A 36 -8.35 -0.79 19.98
N THR A 37 -9.30 0.15 20.04
CA THR A 37 -9.58 0.95 21.23
C THR A 37 -11.08 1.10 21.43
N GLU A 38 -11.54 1.22 22.68
CA GLU A 38 -12.96 1.48 23.00
C GLU A 38 -13.45 2.81 22.37
N ASN A 39 -12.54 3.75 22.15
CA ASN A 39 -12.84 5.08 21.66
C ASN A 39 -12.85 5.16 20.12
N CYS A 40 -12.67 4.03 19.43
CA CYS A 40 -12.47 3.95 17.97
C CYS A 40 -11.34 4.85 17.44
N ALA A 41 -10.31 5.11 18.26
CA ALA A 41 -9.09 5.75 17.80
C ALA A 41 -8.37 4.82 16.82
N ALA A 42 -7.91 5.39 15.70
CA ALA A 42 -7.27 4.65 14.65
C ALA A 42 -5.87 4.20 15.08
N LEU A 43 -5.53 2.96 14.72
CA LEU A 43 -4.17 2.47 14.69
C LEU A 43 -3.70 2.46 13.24
N THR A 44 -2.68 3.25 12.93
CA THR A 44 -2.04 3.28 11.62
C THR A 44 -0.71 2.57 11.68
N VAL A 45 -0.47 1.69 10.72
CA VAL A 45 0.78 0.95 10.55
C VAL A 45 1.54 1.58 9.40
N LEU A 46 2.79 1.94 9.65
CA LEU A 46 3.80 2.16 8.64
C LEU A 46 4.74 0.96 8.64
N CYS A 47 4.81 0.25 7.52
CA CYS A 47 5.66 -0.93 7.39
C CYS A 47 6.27 -1.05 5.99
N SER A 48 7.14 -2.05 5.83
CA SER A 48 7.74 -2.44 4.56
C SER A 48 7.70 -3.96 4.42
N VAL A 49 8.31 -4.48 3.37
CA VAL A 49 8.35 -5.92 3.05
C VAL A 49 9.80 -6.34 2.89
N ASN A 50 10.21 -7.38 3.62
CA ASN A 50 11.56 -7.92 3.51
C ASN A 50 11.73 -8.78 2.24
N THR A 51 12.96 -9.22 1.99
CA THR A 51 13.30 -10.06 0.81
C THR A 51 12.60 -11.42 0.77
N GLY A 52 12.03 -11.88 1.89
CA GLY A 52 11.23 -13.11 1.97
C GLY A 52 9.74 -12.88 1.65
N GLY A 53 9.31 -11.64 1.41
CA GLY A 53 7.90 -11.32 1.19
C GLY A 53 7.09 -11.18 2.49
N HIS A 54 7.76 -10.99 3.63
CA HIS A 54 7.11 -10.80 4.92
C HIS A 54 7.10 -9.33 5.33
N MET A 55 6.02 -8.93 6.00
CA MET A 55 5.87 -7.60 6.56
C MET A 55 6.92 -7.36 7.66
N VAL A 56 7.55 -6.19 7.63
CA VAL A 56 8.45 -5.70 8.68
C VAL A 56 7.99 -4.32 9.14
N PRO A 57 7.76 -4.11 10.45
CA PRO A 57 7.26 -2.84 10.94
C PRO A 57 8.31 -1.75 10.82
N ALA A 58 7.87 -0.52 10.62
CA ALA A 58 8.70 0.67 10.70
C ALA A 58 8.25 1.57 11.85
N SER A 59 6.97 1.94 11.88
CA SER A 59 6.40 2.72 12.97
C SER A 59 4.88 2.53 13.04
N MET A 60 4.32 2.77 14.21
CA MET A 60 2.90 2.72 14.48
C MET A 60 2.41 4.10 14.90
N PHE A 61 1.16 4.41 14.61
CA PHE A 61 0.55 5.68 14.98
C PHE A 61 -0.84 5.46 15.56
N ILE A 62 -1.05 5.94 16.80
CA ILE A 62 -2.37 5.91 17.43
C ILE A 62 -2.91 7.33 17.44
N SER A 63 -4.12 7.53 16.90
CA SER A 63 -4.72 8.86 16.85
C SER A 63 -6.25 8.81 16.89
N ALA A 64 -6.83 9.71 17.68
CA ALA A 64 -8.27 10.00 17.63
C ALA A 64 -8.63 10.97 16.48
N ASN A 65 -7.64 11.49 15.75
CA ASN A 65 -7.82 12.55 14.76
C ASN A 65 -6.93 12.29 13.53
N VAL A 66 -7.26 11.26 12.74
CA VAL A 66 -6.56 10.97 11.48
C VAL A 66 -7.00 11.99 10.44
N LYS A 67 -6.15 12.99 10.21
CA LYS A 67 -6.27 14.05 9.20
C LYS A 67 -4.96 14.14 8.45
N GLU A 68 -4.97 14.83 7.31
CA GLU A 68 -3.76 15.10 6.53
C GLU A 68 -2.61 15.63 7.42
N ALA A 69 -2.90 16.62 8.28
CA ALA A 69 -1.87 17.26 9.10
C ALA A 69 -1.24 16.32 10.13
N THR A 70 -2.04 15.46 10.78
CA THR A 70 -1.54 14.52 11.79
C THR A 70 -0.79 13.36 11.13
N MET A 71 -1.29 12.86 10.00
CA MET A 71 -0.60 11.85 9.19
C MET A 71 0.72 12.36 8.61
N PHE A 72 0.75 13.59 8.10
CA PHE A 72 1.98 14.21 7.61
C PHE A 72 3.03 14.31 8.72
N ARG A 73 2.67 14.80 9.91
CA ARG A 73 3.59 14.89 11.06
C ARG A 73 4.10 13.52 11.49
N PHE A 74 3.24 12.50 11.47
CA PHE A 74 3.65 11.13 11.78
C PHE A 74 4.70 10.61 10.78
N ILE A 75 4.44 10.77 9.48
CA ILE A 75 5.35 10.32 8.42
C ILE A 75 6.66 11.11 8.45
N GLU A 76 6.60 12.43 8.64
CA GLU A 76 7.76 13.31 8.78
C GLU A 76 8.62 12.95 10.01
N GLY A 77 7.99 12.75 11.17
CA GLY A 77 8.70 12.33 12.38
C GLY A 77 9.36 10.98 12.23
N THR A 78 8.69 10.03 11.56
CA THR A 78 9.29 8.71 11.26
C THR A 78 10.48 8.86 10.30
N HIS A 79 10.35 9.67 9.25
CA HIS A 79 11.45 9.96 8.34
C HIS A 79 12.67 10.57 9.08
N GLN A 80 12.44 11.55 9.96
CA GLN A 80 13.51 12.14 10.76
C GLN A 80 14.21 11.09 11.63
N LYS A 81 13.45 10.22 12.30
CA LYS A 81 13.99 9.13 13.11
C LYS A 81 14.78 8.11 12.29
N VAL A 82 14.35 7.80 11.08
CA VAL A 82 15.10 6.94 10.13
C VAL A 82 16.44 7.58 9.77
N VAL A 83 16.46 8.87 9.44
CA VAL A 83 17.70 9.58 9.07
C VAL A 83 18.64 9.73 10.28
N GLU A 84 18.11 10.04 11.46
CA GLU A 84 18.86 10.04 12.72
C GLU A 84 19.47 8.66 13.00
N ARG A 85 18.66 7.61 12.87
CA ARG A 85 19.11 6.23 13.06
C ARG A 85 20.18 5.85 12.04
N ALA A 86 20.02 6.20 10.77
CA ALA A 86 21.00 5.96 9.72
C ALA A 86 22.39 6.55 10.05
N ARG A 87 22.42 7.73 10.70
CA ARG A 87 23.68 8.34 11.16
C ARG A 87 24.25 7.69 12.42
N ALA A 88 23.40 7.12 13.25
CA ALA A 88 23.76 6.51 14.52
C ALA A 88 24.06 5.00 14.43
N ILE A 89 23.87 4.36 13.26
CA ILE A 89 24.11 2.93 13.10
C ILE A 89 25.60 2.62 13.34
N THR A 90 25.85 1.98 14.48
CA THR A 90 27.13 1.37 14.89
C THR A 90 26.91 -0.08 15.33
N LEU A 91 25.87 -0.73 14.80
CA LEU A 91 25.16 -1.89 15.39
C LEU A 91 25.99 -3.15 15.70
N ASP A 92 25.58 -3.87 16.74
CA ASP A 92 26.02 -5.23 17.05
C ASP A 92 24.94 -6.23 16.56
N ARG A 93 25.05 -6.70 15.31
CA ARG A 93 24.17 -7.71 14.69
C ARG A 93 25.05 -8.74 13.97
N THR A 94 24.43 -9.82 13.47
CA THR A 94 25.16 -10.79 12.63
C THR A 94 25.92 -10.07 11.52
N PRO A 95 27.18 -10.46 11.21
CA PRO A 95 28.06 -9.67 10.34
C PRO A 95 27.46 -9.33 8.97
N ASP A 96 26.72 -10.26 8.36
CA ASP A 96 26.08 -10.07 7.05
C ASP A 96 24.94 -9.03 7.08
N LEU A 97 24.07 -9.10 8.09
CA LEU A 97 22.97 -8.15 8.23
C LEU A 97 23.49 -6.76 8.62
N HIS A 98 24.51 -6.72 9.47
CA HIS A 98 25.21 -5.49 9.82
C HIS A 98 25.79 -4.80 8.58
N GLN A 99 26.49 -5.54 7.71
CA GLN A 99 27.07 -4.97 6.49
C GLN A 99 26.00 -4.37 5.56
N LYS A 100 24.87 -5.07 5.37
CA LYS A 100 23.76 -4.60 4.53
C LYS A 100 23.10 -3.34 5.08
N ILE A 101 22.84 -3.31 6.39
CA ILE A 101 22.25 -2.15 7.06
C ILE A 101 23.20 -0.96 7.00
N CYS A 102 24.49 -1.15 7.25
CA CYS A 102 25.49 -0.08 7.15
C CYS A 102 25.59 0.49 5.73
N ALA A 103 25.55 -0.37 4.70
CA ALA A 103 25.53 0.07 3.32
C ALA A 103 24.27 0.89 2.99
N ALA A 104 23.08 0.41 3.41
CA ALA A 104 21.82 1.12 3.23
C ALA A 104 21.80 2.47 3.98
N ALA A 105 22.28 2.49 5.22
CA ALA A 105 22.39 3.68 6.04
C ALA A 105 23.33 4.73 5.41
N ALA A 106 24.48 4.31 4.89
CA ALA A 106 25.41 5.19 4.19
C ALA A 106 24.75 5.84 2.96
N LEU A 107 23.98 5.07 2.18
CA LEU A 107 23.22 5.61 1.04
C LEU A 107 22.17 6.64 1.49
N ILE A 108 21.48 6.40 2.60
CA ILE A 108 20.50 7.35 3.16
C ILE A 108 21.19 8.65 3.60
N VAL A 109 22.35 8.56 4.24
CA VAL A 109 23.10 9.75 4.67
C VAL A 109 23.58 10.56 3.47
N LEU A 110 24.02 9.89 2.39
CA LEU A 110 24.58 10.53 1.21
C LEU A 110 23.50 11.09 0.26
N HIS A 111 22.40 10.37 0.07
CA HIS A 111 21.40 10.66 -0.97
C HIS A 111 19.99 10.98 -0.42
N GLY A 112 19.80 10.89 0.90
CA GLY A 112 18.48 10.96 1.53
C GLY A 112 17.77 9.61 1.57
N PHE A 113 16.70 9.53 2.37
CA PHE A 113 15.88 8.34 2.46
C PHE A 113 14.85 8.32 1.32
N LEU A 114 14.90 7.30 0.46
CA LEU A 114 14.09 7.24 -0.77
C LEU A 114 13.14 6.06 -0.72
N VAL A 115 11.84 6.35 -0.72
CA VAL A 115 10.77 5.34 -0.83
C VAL A 115 10.15 5.46 -2.21
N LEU A 116 10.34 4.45 -3.05
CA LEU A 116 9.89 4.50 -4.45
C LEU A 116 8.38 4.32 -4.58
N HIS A 117 7.82 3.36 -3.86
CA HIS A 117 6.41 3.01 -3.95
C HIS A 117 5.74 3.07 -2.58
N TRP A 118 4.61 3.76 -2.53
CA TRP A 118 3.68 3.73 -1.41
C TRP A 118 2.44 2.97 -1.80
N MET A 119 2.06 2.00 -0.98
CA MET A 119 0.76 1.36 -1.07
C MET A 119 -0.12 1.85 0.07
N ILE A 120 -1.32 2.31 -0.29
CA ILE A 120 -2.32 2.77 0.66
C ILE A 120 -3.68 2.17 0.33
N ASP A 121 -4.55 2.16 1.33
CA ASP A 121 -5.97 2.02 1.10
C ASP A 121 -6.58 3.36 0.65
N LYS A 122 -7.83 3.32 0.17
CA LYS A 122 -8.54 4.53 -0.27
C LYS A 122 -8.90 5.41 0.94
N CYS A 123 -7.92 6.18 1.40
CA CYS A 123 -8.01 7.08 2.54
C CYS A 123 -7.47 8.46 2.14
N ARG A 124 -8.34 9.48 2.15
CA ARG A 124 -7.99 10.85 1.74
C ARG A 124 -6.88 11.44 2.63
N ALA A 125 -6.92 11.17 3.93
CA ALA A 125 -5.90 11.64 4.87
C ALA A 125 -4.51 11.08 4.54
N ASN A 126 -4.42 9.79 4.22
CA ASN A 126 -3.15 9.14 3.86
C ASN A 126 -2.62 9.66 2.51
N LEU A 127 -3.50 9.75 1.50
CA LEU A 127 -3.12 10.27 0.18
C LEU A 127 -2.60 11.71 0.27
N ASN A 128 -3.36 12.60 0.91
CA ASN A 128 -2.98 14.00 1.01
C ASN A 128 -1.68 14.18 1.82
N ALA A 129 -1.48 13.40 2.88
CA ALA A 129 -0.25 13.43 3.66
C ALA A 129 0.95 13.02 2.80
N LEU A 130 0.85 11.94 2.02
CA LEU A 130 1.91 11.49 1.12
C LEU A 130 2.18 12.48 -0.02
N LEU A 131 1.13 13.10 -0.60
CA LEU A 131 1.29 14.17 -1.58
C LEU A 131 2.02 15.39 -0.99
N LYS A 132 1.74 15.71 0.28
CA LYS A 132 2.48 16.72 1.02
C LYS A 132 3.93 16.31 1.25
N CYS A 133 4.20 15.06 1.65
CA CYS A 133 5.57 14.54 1.74
C CYS A 133 6.32 14.65 0.41
N LYS A 134 5.66 14.38 -0.73
CA LYS A 134 6.21 14.57 -2.08
C LYS A 134 6.55 16.04 -2.36
N LYS A 135 5.65 16.98 -2.00
CA LYS A 135 5.90 18.43 -2.12
C LYS A 135 7.09 18.89 -1.28
N HIS A 136 7.24 18.33 -0.07
CA HIS A 136 8.35 18.60 0.84
C HIS A 136 9.62 17.77 0.54
N ARG A 137 9.61 16.96 -0.53
CA ARG A 137 10.73 16.10 -0.97
C ARG A 137 11.27 15.16 0.12
N LEU A 138 10.42 14.69 1.04
CA LEU A 138 10.86 13.80 2.12
C LEU A 138 11.40 12.46 1.61
N PHE A 139 10.85 11.92 0.52
CA PHE A 139 11.21 10.59 0.01
C PHE A 139 11.68 10.60 -1.46
N GLY A 140 12.01 11.77 -2.01
CA GLY A 140 12.35 11.94 -3.42
C GLY A 140 11.14 11.82 -4.37
N ARG A 141 11.31 11.13 -5.52
CA ARG A 141 10.23 10.87 -6.48
C ARG A 141 9.43 9.66 -6.00
N VAL A 142 8.17 9.90 -5.68
CA VAL A 142 7.30 8.91 -5.01
C VAL A 142 6.13 8.52 -5.91
N TYR A 143 5.89 7.22 -6.04
CA TYR A 143 4.68 6.66 -6.63
C TYR A 143 3.72 6.24 -5.52
N ILE A 144 2.51 6.79 -5.50
CA ILE A 144 1.47 6.43 -4.53
C ILE A 144 0.46 5.55 -5.24
N ARG A 145 0.13 4.40 -4.67
CA ARG A 145 -0.73 3.38 -5.27
C ARG A 145 -1.81 2.94 -4.30
N LEU A 146 -2.99 2.71 -4.86
CA LEU A 146 -4.09 2.09 -4.14
C LEU A 146 -3.98 0.57 -4.18
N CYS A 147 -4.23 -0.05 -3.03
CA CYS A 147 -4.35 -1.50 -2.91
C CYS A 147 -5.43 -2.01 -3.87
N GLN A 148 -5.03 -2.84 -4.85
CA GLN A 148 -5.93 -3.38 -5.86
C GLN A 148 -7.03 -4.24 -5.23
N PHE A 149 -6.72 -4.97 -4.16
CA PHE A 149 -7.70 -5.74 -3.43
C PHE A 149 -8.85 -4.84 -2.91
N HIS A 150 -8.50 -3.72 -2.28
CA HIS A 150 -9.50 -2.76 -1.79
C HIS A 150 -10.26 -2.04 -2.90
N VAL A 151 -9.60 -1.75 -4.02
CA VAL A 151 -10.28 -1.21 -5.21
C VAL A 151 -11.33 -2.20 -5.75
N ILE A 152 -10.94 -3.46 -5.95
CA ILE A 152 -11.84 -4.52 -6.43
C ILE A 152 -13.01 -4.73 -5.46
N GLN A 153 -12.73 -4.85 -4.16
CA GLN A 153 -13.78 -5.02 -3.15
C GLN A 153 -14.76 -3.85 -3.14
N ALA A 154 -14.27 -2.61 -3.22
CA ALA A 154 -15.09 -1.42 -3.23
C ALA A 154 -15.99 -1.35 -4.49
N ILE A 155 -15.47 -1.73 -5.66
CA ILE A 155 -16.27 -1.79 -6.90
C ILE A 155 -17.34 -2.90 -6.81
N LEU A 156 -16.99 -4.11 -6.37
CA LEU A 156 -17.93 -5.23 -6.23
C LEU A 156 -19.09 -4.93 -5.27
N ARG A 157 -18.80 -4.16 -4.22
CA ARG A 157 -19.76 -3.74 -3.18
C ARG A 157 -20.46 -2.43 -3.50
N TRP A 158 -19.96 -1.68 -4.48
CA TRP A 158 -20.37 -0.31 -4.77
C TRP A 158 -20.28 0.58 -3.54
N ASP A 159 -19.14 0.53 -2.85
CA ASP A 159 -18.85 1.36 -1.70
C ASP A 159 -18.51 2.78 -2.17
N TRP A 160 -19.33 3.76 -1.74
CA TRP A 160 -19.11 5.17 -2.03
C TRP A 160 -18.23 5.82 -0.96
N GLU A 161 -17.43 6.80 -1.36
CA GLU A 161 -16.59 7.59 -0.43
C GLU A 161 -17.44 8.32 0.63
N ILE A 162 -18.67 8.69 0.30
CA ILE A 162 -19.63 9.34 1.21
C ILE A 162 -20.33 8.36 2.18
N GLY A 163 -19.89 7.09 2.24
CA GLY A 163 -20.46 6.08 3.15
C GLY A 163 -21.78 5.44 2.67
N LYS A 164 -22.28 5.82 1.48
CA LYS A 164 -23.36 5.12 0.80
C LYS A 164 -22.86 3.77 0.29
N ARG A 165 -23.70 2.73 0.38
CA ARG A 165 -23.41 1.40 -0.19
C ARG A 165 -24.44 1.02 -1.24
N GLY A 166 -23.98 0.34 -2.29
CA GLY A 166 -24.85 -0.15 -3.35
C GLY A 166 -25.18 0.91 -4.41
N LEU A 167 -25.71 0.42 -5.54
CA LEU A 167 -26.23 1.25 -6.62
C LEU A 167 -27.74 1.52 -6.49
N GLY A 168 -28.43 0.88 -5.54
CA GLY A 168 -29.89 0.93 -5.41
C GLY A 168 -30.63 -0.12 -6.26
N PHE A 169 -29.90 -1.00 -6.94
CA PHE A 169 -30.43 -2.16 -7.66
C PHE A 169 -29.41 -3.32 -7.63
N PRO A 170 -29.88 -4.57 -7.75
CA PRO A 170 -28.99 -5.72 -7.83
C PRO A 170 -28.32 -5.81 -9.22
N LEU A 171 -27.07 -6.25 -9.23
CA LEU A 171 -26.35 -6.66 -10.44
C LEU A 171 -25.83 -8.07 -10.27
N SER A 172 -25.89 -8.88 -11.33
CA SER A 172 -25.31 -10.22 -11.34
C SER A 172 -23.80 -10.15 -11.13
N LEU A 173 -23.22 -11.26 -10.65
CA LEU A 173 -21.77 -11.35 -10.51
C LEU A 173 -21.06 -11.25 -11.86
N ASP A 174 -21.64 -11.81 -12.92
CA ASP A 174 -21.06 -11.79 -14.26
C ASP A 174 -20.86 -10.35 -14.77
N ILE A 175 -21.91 -9.50 -14.66
CA ILE A 175 -21.82 -8.09 -15.04
C ILE A 175 -20.75 -7.37 -14.21
N LYS A 176 -20.68 -7.65 -12.89
CA LYS A 176 -19.66 -7.05 -12.03
C LYS A 176 -18.25 -7.47 -12.43
N PHE A 177 -18.04 -8.72 -12.82
CA PHE A 177 -16.74 -9.21 -13.27
C PHE A 177 -16.34 -8.62 -14.63
N GLU A 178 -17.27 -8.46 -15.57
CA GLU A 178 -17.02 -7.77 -16.84
C GLU A 178 -16.64 -6.30 -16.63
N ILE A 179 -17.34 -5.59 -15.72
CA ILE A 179 -16.96 -4.22 -15.33
C ILE A 179 -15.54 -4.19 -14.75
N LEU A 180 -15.18 -5.14 -13.89
CA LEU A 180 -13.82 -5.23 -13.34
C LEU A 180 -12.78 -5.53 -14.42
N TYR A 181 -13.11 -6.36 -15.41
CA TYR A 181 -12.24 -6.65 -16.54
C TYR A 181 -11.95 -5.37 -17.33
N HIS A 182 -12.99 -4.64 -17.74
CA HIS A 182 -12.83 -3.35 -18.42
C HIS A 182 -12.12 -2.30 -17.54
N PHE A 183 -12.37 -2.31 -16.23
CA PHE A 183 -11.68 -1.43 -15.31
C PHE A 183 -10.18 -1.75 -15.26
N ARG A 184 -9.77 -3.04 -15.24
CA ARG A 184 -8.34 -3.42 -15.29
C ARG A 184 -7.65 -2.98 -16.59
N GLU A 185 -8.36 -3.00 -17.71
CA GLU A 185 -7.86 -2.45 -18.98
C GLU A 185 -7.68 -0.93 -18.89
N LEU A 186 -8.66 -0.21 -18.31
CA LEU A 186 -8.54 1.23 -18.05
C LEU A 186 -7.33 1.57 -17.17
N GLN A 187 -6.99 0.70 -16.21
CA GLN A 187 -5.81 0.89 -15.35
C GLN A 187 -4.49 0.92 -16.14
N ARG A 188 -4.45 0.42 -17.37
CA ARG A 188 -3.26 0.47 -18.25
C ARG A 188 -3.00 1.85 -18.84
N CYS A 189 -3.87 2.83 -18.61
CA CYS A 189 -3.61 4.21 -18.99
C CYS A 189 -2.29 4.71 -18.35
N ARG A 190 -1.37 5.22 -19.19
CA ARG A 190 -0.02 5.64 -18.77
C ARG A 190 0.20 7.16 -18.71
N SER A 191 -0.72 7.96 -19.24
CA SER A 191 -0.65 9.42 -19.22
C SER A 191 -2.02 10.05 -18.97
N LEU A 192 -2.01 11.21 -18.31
CA LEU A 192 -3.23 12.00 -18.13
C LEU A 192 -3.77 12.54 -19.46
N ASP A 193 -2.90 12.79 -20.44
CA ASP A 193 -3.31 13.23 -21.77
C ASP A 193 -4.20 12.20 -22.48
N ASN A 194 -3.97 10.91 -22.24
CA ASN A 194 -4.75 9.82 -22.80
C ASN A 194 -5.92 9.38 -21.90
N TRP A 195 -6.11 10.02 -20.74
CA TRP A 195 -7.10 9.59 -19.75
C TRP A 195 -8.52 9.68 -20.28
N GLU A 196 -8.90 10.80 -20.90
CA GLU A 196 -10.27 10.98 -21.42
C GLU A 196 -10.61 9.97 -22.51
N ALA A 197 -9.65 9.66 -23.40
CA ALA A 197 -9.84 8.62 -24.42
C ALA A 197 -10.02 7.23 -23.78
N ALA A 198 -9.18 6.88 -22.81
CA ALA A 198 -9.28 5.59 -22.10
C ALA A 198 -10.59 5.47 -21.31
N LYS A 199 -11.03 6.57 -20.68
CA LYS A 199 -12.31 6.69 -19.97
C LYS A 199 -13.50 6.50 -20.91
N CYS A 200 -13.49 7.11 -22.09
CA CYS A 200 -14.53 6.90 -23.11
C CYS A 200 -14.63 5.42 -23.49
N VAL A 201 -13.51 4.78 -23.84
CA VAL A 201 -13.47 3.35 -24.18
C VAL A 201 -14.02 2.47 -23.04
N PHE A 202 -13.68 2.79 -21.79
CA PHE A 202 -14.22 2.09 -20.63
C PHE A 202 -15.75 2.22 -20.55
N PHE A 203 -16.29 3.43 -20.67
CA PHE A 203 -17.73 3.64 -20.58
C PHE A 203 -18.52 3.13 -21.78
N GLU A 204 -17.93 3.09 -22.97
CA GLU A 204 -18.52 2.45 -24.15
C GLU A 204 -18.66 0.93 -23.91
N ARG A 205 -17.60 0.26 -23.47
CA ARG A 205 -17.63 -1.17 -23.15
C ARG A 205 -18.58 -1.50 -22.00
N VAL A 206 -18.61 -0.67 -20.97
CA VAL A 206 -19.54 -0.85 -19.84
C VAL A 206 -20.99 -0.64 -20.28
N HIS A 207 -21.27 0.26 -21.23
CA HIS A 207 -22.62 0.50 -21.75
C HIS A 207 -23.20 -0.77 -22.40
N GLU A 208 -22.40 -1.52 -23.15
CA GLU A 208 -22.79 -2.77 -23.82
C GLU A 208 -23.28 -3.86 -22.85
N LEU A 209 -22.95 -3.75 -21.55
CA LEU A 209 -23.38 -4.69 -20.51
C LEU A 209 -24.81 -4.44 -20.00
N PHE A 210 -25.43 -3.31 -20.36
CA PHE A 210 -26.73 -2.88 -19.82
C PHE A 210 -27.78 -2.74 -20.92
N LEU A 211 -28.97 -3.28 -20.64
CA LEU A 211 -30.17 -3.03 -21.46
C LEU A 211 -30.97 -1.80 -20.99
N VAL A 212 -30.65 -1.27 -19.81
CA VAL A 212 -31.40 -0.20 -19.15
C VAL A 212 -30.48 0.99 -18.87
N ASP A 213 -30.71 2.10 -19.57
CA ASP A 213 -29.89 3.32 -19.48
C ASP A 213 -29.77 3.87 -18.05
N ALA A 214 -30.81 3.73 -17.24
CA ALA A 214 -30.78 4.17 -15.84
C ALA A 214 -29.75 3.41 -15.00
N GLN A 215 -29.56 2.10 -15.26
CA GLN A 215 -28.57 1.29 -14.57
C GLN A 215 -27.15 1.69 -15.00
N TYR A 216 -26.94 1.84 -16.30
CA TYR A 216 -25.69 2.34 -16.86
C TYR A 216 -25.32 3.72 -16.28
N THR A 217 -26.26 4.65 -16.28
CA THR A 217 -26.07 6.02 -15.74
C THR A 217 -25.65 6.00 -14.28
N ALA A 218 -26.24 5.11 -13.46
CA ALA A 218 -25.87 4.97 -12.06
C ALA A 218 -24.45 4.40 -11.87
N VAL A 219 -24.02 3.47 -12.74
CA VAL A 219 -22.65 2.95 -12.76
C VAL A 219 -21.65 4.05 -13.16
N CYS A 220 -21.96 4.83 -14.21
CA CYS A 220 -21.15 5.98 -14.60
C CYS A 220 -21.01 6.99 -13.45
N ALA A 221 -22.12 7.36 -12.82
CA ALA A 221 -22.12 8.26 -11.67
C ALA A 221 -21.28 7.72 -10.50
N TYR A 222 -21.30 6.41 -10.25
CA TYR A 222 -20.44 5.78 -9.26
C TYR A 222 -18.95 5.97 -9.60
N PHE A 223 -18.52 5.66 -10.82
CA PHE A 223 -17.12 5.77 -11.21
C PHE A 223 -16.63 7.22 -11.21
N GLU A 224 -17.43 8.15 -11.74
CA GLU A 224 -17.12 9.59 -11.75
C GLU A 224 -16.98 10.15 -10.33
N ALA A 225 -17.89 9.78 -9.42
CA ALA A 225 -17.89 10.31 -8.07
C ALA A 225 -16.88 9.66 -7.13
N ASN A 226 -16.38 8.46 -7.45
CA ASN A 226 -15.53 7.70 -6.52
C ASN A 226 -14.10 7.48 -7.02
N TRP A 227 -13.91 7.31 -8.33
CA TRP A 227 -12.62 6.88 -8.88
C TRP A 227 -12.05 7.91 -9.85
N PHE A 228 -12.86 8.47 -10.74
CA PHE A 228 -12.37 9.34 -11.83
C PHE A 228 -12.19 10.79 -11.39
N ILE A 229 -11.61 10.98 -10.21
CA ILE A 229 -11.36 12.28 -9.59
C ILE A 229 -9.86 12.40 -9.30
N GLN A 230 -9.25 13.52 -9.63
CA GLN A 230 -7.89 13.80 -9.18
C GLN A 230 -7.82 13.99 -7.65
N PRO A 231 -6.79 13.48 -6.96
CA PRO A 231 -5.63 12.77 -7.48
C PRO A 231 -5.78 11.23 -7.55
N TRP A 232 -6.99 10.67 -7.38
CA TRP A 232 -7.17 9.21 -7.36
C TRP A 232 -6.79 8.53 -8.65
N ILE A 233 -7.03 9.16 -9.81
CA ILE A 233 -6.74 8.58 -11.15
C ILE A 233 -5.31 8.02 -11.21
N GLU A 234 -4.31 8.80 -10.82
CA GLU A 234 -2.90 8.39 -10.87
C GLU A 234 -2.55 7.26 -9.90
N THR A 235 -3.38 7.04 -8.87
CA THR A 235 -3.12 6.04 -7.82
C THR A 235 -3.60 4.65 -8.17
N PHE A 236 -4.57 4.51 -9.07
CA PHE A 236 -5.05 3.21 -9.54
C PHE A 236 -4.73 2.91 -11.01
N THR A 237 -4.00 3.78 -11.70
CA THR A 237 -3.56 3.57 -13.08
C THR A 237 -2.03 3.38 -13.15
N ASP A 238 -1.54 3.00 -14.32
CA ASP A 238 -0.12 2.92 -14.66
C ASP A 238 0.50 4.31 -14.91
N ILE A 239 -0.26 5.39 -14.71
CA ILE A 239 0.22 6.77 -14.88
C ILE A 239 1.43 7.04 -13.99
N GLY A 240 2.49 7.53 -14.64
CA GLY A 240 3.77 7.84 -14.01
C GLY A 240 4.69 6.65 -13.77
N MET A 241 4.24 5.39 -13.97
CA MET A 241 5.09 4.21 -13.80
C MET A 241 6.16 4.11 -14.90
N PRO A 242 7.31 3.46 -14.63
CA PRO A 242 8.27 3.10 -15.67
C PRO A 242 7.60 2.33 -16.81
N ALA A 243 8.07 2.53 -18.04
CA ALA A 243 7.47 1.95 -19.24
C ALA A 243 7.45 0.40 -19.24
N ASN A 244 8.42 -0.23 -18.57
CA ASN A 244 8.53 -1.68 -18.42
C ASN A 244 7.81 -2.23 -17.17
N GLN A 245 7.02 -1.41 -16.49
CA GLN A 245 6.25 -1.82 -15.31
C GLN A 245 4.79 -1.48 -15.49
N THR A 246 3.94 -2.34 -14.95
CA THR A 246 2.52 -2.08 -14.76
C THR A 246 2.20 -2.25 -13.28
N ARG A 247 0.99 -1.89 -12.88
CA ARG A 247 0.52 -2.10 -11.51
C ARG A 247 0.30 -3.57 -11.12
N ASP A 248 0.53 -4.53 -12.01
CA ASP A 248 0.40 -5.95 -11.69
C ASP A 248 1.61 -6.49 -10.91
N GLY A 249 1.45 -7.68 -10.32
CA GLY A 249 2.50 -8.35 -9.55
C GLY A 249 2.58 -7.89 -8.10
N THR A 250 3.78 -7.88 -7.53
CA THR A 250 4.05 -7.65 -6.10
C THR A 250 3.65 -6.25 -5.61
N TRP A 251 3.39 -5.32 -6.52
CA TRP A 251 3.11 -3.91 -6.25
C TRP A 251 1.61 -3.57 -6.26
N ASN A 252 0.75 -4.57 -6.05
CA ASN A 252 -0.70 -4.39 -6.21
C ASN A 252 -1.50 -4.54 -4.90
N THR A 253 -0.88 -4.94 -3.79
CA THR A 253 -1.62 -5.31 -2.59
C THR A 253 -0.98 -4.72 -1.33
N ASN A 254 -1.84 -4.43 -0.35
CA ASN A 254 -1.46 -4.04 1.00
C ASN A 254 -1.77 -5.15 2.03
N ASN A 255 -1.95 -6.40 1.57
CA ASN A 255 -2.31 -7.51 2.45
C ASN A 255 -1.30 -7.75 3.59
N TRP A 256 -0.07 -7.27 3.45
CA TRP A 256 0.92 -7.23 4.53
C TRP A 256 0.47 -6.38 5.72
N ALA A 257 -0.09 -5.20 5.50
CA ALA A 257 -0.62 -4.35 6.56
C ALA A 257 -1.90 -4.96 7.19
N GLU A 258 -2.79 -5.53 6.37
CA GLU A 258 -3.96 -6.27 6.88
C GLU A 258 -3.55 -7.46 7.77
N THR A 259 -2.54 -8.22 7.35
CA THR A 259 -1.98 -9.31 8.13
C THR A 259 -1.40 -8.78 9.44
N ALA A 260 -0.70 -7.64 9.41
CA ALA A 260 -0.23 -6.96 10.61
C ALA A 260 -1.37 -6.66 11.59
N PHE A 261 -2.49 -6.12 11.10
CA PHE A 261 -3.65 -5.84 11.95
C PHE A 261 -4.29 -7.11 12.51
N LYS A 262 -4.45 -8.16 11.71
CA LYS A 262 -4.98 -9.45 12.18
C LYS A 262 -4.10 -10.05 13.26
N THR A 263 -2.78 -10.04 13.07
CA THR A 263 -1.82 -10.49 14.08
C THR A 263 -1.90 -9.64 15.33
N PHE A 264 -1.97 -8.30 15.19
CA PHE A 264 -2.14 -7.39 16.31
C PHE A 264 -3.38 -7.71 17.14
N ASP A 265 -4.52 -7.86 16.49
CA ASP A 265 -5.80 -8.17 17.14
C ASP A 265 -5.79 -9.53 17.83
N SER A 266 -5.40 -10.58 17.11
CA SER A 266 -5.52 -11.96 17.61
C SER A 266 -4.47 -12.31 18.65
N VAL A 267 -3.22 -11.87 18.47
CA VAL A 267 -2.09 -12.29 19.33
C VAL A 267 -1.90 -11.33 20.50
N PHE A 268 -2.01 -10.02 20.28
CA PHE A 268 -1.64 -9.02 21.29
C PHE A 268 -2.84 -8.41 22.01
N LEU A 269 -4.00 -8.37 21.35
CA LEU A 269 -5.24 -7.89 21.96
C LEU A 269 -6.21 -9.01 22.33
N ASP A 270 -5.97 -10.26 21.90
CA ASP A 270 -6.91 -11.38 22.07
C ASP A 270 -8.33 -11.02 21.60
N ASN A 271 -8.40 -10.29 20.47
CA ASN A 271 -9.61 -9.73 19.87
C ASN A 271 -10.44 -8.84 20.81
N ARG A 272 -9.84 -8.32 21.88
CA ARG A 272 -10.50 -7.43 22.85
C ARG A 272 -10.04 -5.99 22.65
N MET A 273 -11.00 -5.07 22.67
CA MET A 273 -10.69 -3.64 22.60
C MET A 273 -9.89 -3.21 23.83
N ASN A 274 -8.84 -2.41 23.59
CA ASN A 274 -8.06 -1.87 24.68
C ASN A 274 -8.72 -0.58 25.22
N LYS A 275 -8.90 -0.51 26.55
CA LYS A 275 -9.56 0.62 27.22
C LYS A 275 -8.65 1.85 27.38
N ARG A 276 -7.33 1.61 27.37
CA ARG A 276 -6.30 2.58 27.73
C ARG A 276 -5.26 2.73 26.64
N ILE A 277 -5.11 3.95 26.13
CA ILE A 277 -4.17 4.27 25.04
C ILE A 277 -2.72 4.08 25.47
N ASP A 278 -2.39 4.42 26.72
CA ASP A 278 -1.05 4.23 27.27
C ASP A 278 -0.68 2.75 27.37
N ARG A 279 -1.63 1.88 27.78
CA ARG A 279 -1.45 0.43 27.70
C ARG A 279 -1.24 -0.03 26.26
N LEU A 280 -1.96 0.55 25.30
CA LEU A 280 -1.80 0.21 23.88
C LEU A 280 -0.40 0.56 23.38
N ALA A 281 0.12 1.72 23.77
CA ALA A 281 1.48 2.14 23.44
C ALA A 281 2.53 1.19 24.03
N VAL A 282 2.34 0.75 25.28
CA VAL A 282 3.21 -0.25 25.93
C VAL A 282 3.19 -1.58 25.17
N ILE A 283 2.02 -2.09 24.79
CA ILE A 283 1.89 -3.33 23.99
C ILE A 283 2.61 -3.19 22.65
N ILE A 284 2.42 -2.05 21.97
CA ILE A 284 3.07 -1.80 20.69
C ILE A 284 4.60 -1.83 20.83
N LEU A 285 5.16 -1.06 21.75
CA LEU A 285 6.60 -0.89 21.90
C LEU A 285 7.28 -2.14 22.48
N ASN A 286 6.67 -2.80 23.46
CA ASN A 286 7.33 -3.86 24.21
C ASN A 286 7.01 -5.27 23.70
N ASP A 287 5.87 -5.45 23.02
CA ASP A 287 5.40 -6.77 22.59
C ASP A 287 5.33 -6.85 21.07
N PHE A 288 4.56 -5.98 20.41
CA PHE A 288 4.31 -6.08 18.97
C PHE A 288 5.54 -5.80 18.10
N LEU A 289 6.22 -4.67 18.30
CA LEU A 289 7.41 -4.35 17.50
C LEU A 289 8.55 -5.34 17.80
N ARG A 290 8.74 -5.68 19.09
CA ARG A 290 9.70 -6.71 19.52
C ARG A 290 9.40 -8.10 18.98
N PHE A 291 8.14 -8.44 18.76
CA PHE A 291 7.80 -9.72 18.14
C PHE A 291 8.51 -9.87 16.79
N PHE A 292 8.54 -8.84 15.95
CA PHE A 292 9.23 -8.89 14.65
C PHE A 292 10.76 -8.94 14.76
N GLN A 293 11.33 -8.61 15.91
CA GLN A 293 12.77 -8.78 16.17
C GLN A 293 13.16 -10.24 16.33
N TYR A 294 12.32 -11.03 16.98
CA TYR A 294 12.61 -12.43 17.31
C TYR A 294 11.84 -13.42 16.43
N TRP A 295 10.77 -12.97 15.80
CA TRP A 295 9.97 -13.79 14.91
C TRP A 295 10.74 -14.09 13.63
N SER A 296 10.95 -15.37 13.39
CA SER A 296 11.47 -15.89 12.13
C SER A 296 10.33 -16.61 11.40
N PRO A 297 10.02 -16.23 10.15
CA PRO A 297 9.06 -16.98 9.36
C PRO A 297 9.53 -18.43 9.22
N ARG A 298 8.64 -19.39 9.49
CA ARG A 298 8.92 -20.82 9.27
C ARG A 298 8.59 -21.26 7.85
N ASP A 299 7.90 -20.41 7.10
CA ASP A 299 7.53 -20.68 5.72
C ASP A 299 8.79 -20.61 4.85
N ARG A 300 8.89 -21.53 3.89
CA ARG A 300 10.00 -21.50 2.94
C ARG A 300 9.90 -20.20 2.14
N PRO A 301 10.97 -19.40 2.05
CA PRO A 301 10.97 -18.25 1.16
C PRO A 301 10.64 -18.73 -0.24
N LEU A 302 9.84 -17.94 -0.97
CA LEU A 302 9.56 -18.21 -2.38
C LEU A 302 10.90 -18.42 -3.09
N ASN A 303 11.03 -19.54 -3.81
CA ASN A 303 12.29 -19.90 -4.44
C ASN A 303 12.70 -18.78 -5.41
N GLN A 304 13.74 -18.03 -5.06
CA GLN A 304 14.17 -16.87 -5.85
C GLN A 304 14.52 -17.24 -7.28
N ARG A 305 14.97 -18.48 -7.52
CA ARG A 305 15.23 -19.00 -8.87
C ARG A 305 13.93 -19.16 -9.65
N ILE A 306 12.85 -19.59 -9.01
CA ILE A 306 11.50 -19.68 -9.60
C ILE A 306 10.93 -18.29 -9.84
N ILE A 307 11.07 -17.36 -8.90
CA ILE A 307 10.65 -15.95 -9.11
C ILE A 307 11.39 -15.36 -10.30
N ALA A 308 12.72 -15.47 -10.33
CA ALA A 308 13.54 -14.96 -11.43
C ALA A 308 13.20 -15.63 -12.77
N LEU A 309 12.91 -16.94 -12.77
CA LEU A 309 12.44 -17.67 -13.95
C LEU A 309 11.07 -17.16 -14.41
N HIS A 310 10.12 -16.93 -13.50
CA HIS A 310 8.82 -16.36 -13.84
C HIS A 310 8.94 -14.93 -14.37
N THR A 311 9.78 -14.09 -13.76
CA THR A 311 10.06 -12.74 -14.25
C THR A 311 10.72 -12.78 -15.63
N ASN A 312 11.68 -13.69 -15.86
CA ASN A 312 12.27 -13.86 -17.18
C ASN A 312 11.27 -14.40 -18.20
N ALA A 313 10.45 -15.38 -17.85
CA ALA A 313 9.42 -15.92 -18.72
C ALA A 313 8.40 -14.83 -19.10
N HIS A 314 7.98 -14.01 -18.14
CA HIS A 314 7.10 -12.87 -18.38
C HIS A 314 7.77 -11.81 -19.26
N ASN A 315 9.06 -11.52 -19.06
CA ASN A 315 9.81 -10.61 -19.91
C ASN A 315 9.97 -11.16 -21.34
N LEU A 316 10.18 -12.47 -21.51
CA LEU A 316 10.27 -13.12 -22.81
C LEU A 316 8.93 -13.10 -23.54
N TRP A 317 7.84 -13.29 -22.80
CA TRP A 317 6.47 -13.23 -23.30
C TRP A 317 6.09 -11.81 -23.74
N GLU A 318 6.34 -10.79 -22.92
CA GLU A 318 6.07 -9.38 -23.24
C GLU A 318 6.92 -8.82 -24.39
N GLN A 319 8.09 -9.41 -24.64
CA GLN A 319 8.96 -9.03 -25.75
C GLN A 319 8.64 -9.78 -27.05
N ASP A 320 7.54 -10.52 -27.10
CA ASP A 320 7.11 -11.33 -28.26
C ASP A 320 8.21 -12.29 -28.76
N ARG A 321 9.07 -12.75 -27.85
CA ARG A 321 10.19 -13.67 -28.18
C ARG A 321 9.78 -15.13 -28.12
N VAL A 322 8.50 -15.41 -27.82
CA VAL A 322 7.94 -16.75 -27.77
C VAL A 322 7.03 -16.92 -28.98
N VAL A 323 7.47 -17.70 -29.97
CA VAL A 323 6.68 -18.04 -31.15
C VAL A 323 5.85 -19.28 -30.81
N GLN A 324 4.54 -19.25 -31.07
CA GLN A 324 3.72 -20.46 -31.04
C GLN A 324 4.26 -21.45 -32.07
N VAL A 325 4.73 -22.59 -31.61
CA VAL A 325 5.03 -23.72 -32.50
C VAL A 325 3.68 -24.27 -32.94
N ALA A 326 3.35 -24.11 -34.22
CA ALA A 326 2.21 -24.81 -34.80
C ALA A 326 2.47 -26.31 -34.64
N GLU A 327 1.54 -27.01 -33.99
CA GLU A 327 1.54 -28.47 -34.00
C GLU A 327 1.05 -28.93 -35.38
N ASP A 328 1.93 -29.61 -36.12
CA ASP A 328 1.65 -30.27 -37.41
C ASP A 328 0.72 -31.47 -37.27
#